data_AF-A0A367EG63-F1
#
_entry.id   AF-A0A367EG63-F1
#
_cell.length_a   1.000
_cell.length_b   1.000
_cell.length_c   1.000
_cell.angle_alpha   90.00
_cell.angle_beta   90.00
_cell.angle_gamma   90.00
#
_symmetry.space_group_name_H-M   'P 1'
#
loop_
_entity.id
_entity.type
_entity.pdbx_description
1 polymer ?
#
loop_
_entity_poly.entity_id
_entity_poly.type
_entity_poly.pdbx_seq_one_letter_code
_entity_poly.pdbx_strand_id
1 'polypeptide(L)' 'PSKAAAHAAIFEWVESWYNLKRLHSSLGYRTPADYEAAATAA' A
#
# COMPACT_ATOMS: atom_id res chain seq x y z
N PRO A 1 -0.13 -25.25 -6.36
CA PRO A 1 -0.03 -23.86 -6.87
C PRO A 1 1.27 -23.70 -7.68
N SER A 2 1.27 -22.96 -8.79
CA SER A 2 2.51 -22.68 -9.56
C SER A 2 3.24 -21.45 -9.01
N LYS A 3 4.54 -21.33 -9.29
CA LYS A 3 5.33 -20.13 -8.94
C LYS A 3 4.71 -18.86 -9.53
N ALA A 4 4.25 -18.91 -10.78
CA ALA A 4 3.61 -17.79 -11.45
C ALA A 4 2.31 -17.37 -10.75
N ALA A 5 1.47 -18.32 -10.34
CA ALA A 5 0.24 -18.03 -9.61
C ALA A 5 0.52 -17.39 -8.24
N ALA A 6 1.55 -17.86 -7.53
CA ALA A 6 1.95 -17.26 -6.25
C ALA A 6 2.45 -15.82 -6.43
N HIS A 7 3.26 -15.55 -7.46
CA HIS A 7 3.72 -14.19 -7.76
C HIS A 7 2.55 -13.25 -8.08
N ALA A 8 1.58 -13.70 -8.87
CA ALA A 8 0.40 -12.91 -9.21
C ALA A 8 -0.43 -12.57 -7.96
N ALA A 9 -0.69 -13.55 -7.10
CA ALA A 9 -1.44 -13.34 -5.86
C ALA A 9 -0.73 -12.37 -4.89
N ILE A 10 0.60 -12.47 -4.78
CA ILE A 10 1.39 -11.53 -3.96
C ILE A 10 1.32 -10.12 -4.54
N PHE A 11 1.52 -9.97 -5.85
CA PHE A 11 1.46 -8.67 -6.51
C PHE A 11 0.08 -8.02 -6.32
N GLU A 12 -0.99 -8.77 -6.58
CA GLU A 12 -2.36 -8.30 -6.38
C GLU A 12 -2.56 -7.85 -4.92
N TRP A 13 -2.18 -8.65 -3.94
CA TRP A 13 -2.34 -8.29 -2.54
C TRP A 13 -1.53 -7.02 -2.16
N VAL A 14 -0.29 -6.90 -2.64
CA VAL A 14 0.57 -5.75 -2.36
C VAL A 14 -0.03 -4.46 -2.94
N GLU A 15 -0.41 -4.47 -4.21
CA GLU A 15 -0.84 -3.26 -4.93
C GLU A 15 -2.30 -2.88 -4.63
N SER A 16 -3.20 -3.85 -4.57
CA SER A 16 -4.64 -3.59 -4.43
C SER A 16 -5.12 -3.49 -2.98
N TRP A 17 -4.33 -3.99 -2.01
CA TRP A 17 -4.75 -3.98 -0.61
C TRP A 17 -3.72 -3.40 0.35
N TYR A 18 -2.51 -3.94 0.38
CA TYR A 18 -1.52 -3.59 1.40
C TYR A 18 -1.03 -2.14 1.28
N ASN A 19 -0.54 -1.73 0.12
CA ASN A 19 0.03 -0.39 -0.07
C ASN A 19 -1.00 0.72 0.17
N LEU A 20 -2.28 0.47 -0.11
CA LEU A 20 -3.36 1.43 0.12
C LEU A 20 -3.68 1.67 1.61
N LYS A 21 -3.45 0.67 2.47
CA LYS A 21 -3.96 0.67 3.85
C LYS A 21 -2.87 0.60 4.92
N ARG A 22 -1.63 0.29 4.54
CA ARG A 22 -0.53 0.16 5.48
C ARG A 22 -0.27 1.49 6.19
N LEU A 23 -0.30 1.46 7.52
CA LEU A 23 0.13 2.58 8.33
C LEU A 23 1.66 2.61 8.39
N HIS A 24 2.24 3.79 8.21
CA HIS A 24 3.67 3.99 8.28
C HIS A 24 4.03 4.84 9.50
N SER A 25 4.88 4.32 10.39
CA SER A 25 5.31 5.04 11.60
C SER A 25 6.03 6.34 11.25
N SER A 26 6.88 6.34 10.20
CA SER A 26 7.55 7.56 9.71
C SER A 26 6.60 8.58 9.07
N LEU A 27 5.37 8.19 8.70
CA LEU A 27 4.33 9.11 8.23
C LEU A 27 3.41 9.56 9.37
N GLY A 28 3.74 9.22 10.63
CA GLY A 28 2.91 9.51 11.80
C GLY A 28 1.70 8.59 11.91
N TYR A 29 1.86 7.30 11.55
CA TYR A 29 0.77 6.32 11.50
C TYR A 29 -0.37 6.72 10.55
N ARG A 30 0.00 7.27 9.40
CA ARG A 30 -0.91 7.53 8.28
C ARG A 30 -0.66 6.54 7.14
N THR A 31 -1.67 6.35 6.30
CA THR A 31 -1.48 5.65 5.03
C THR A 31 -0.72 6.54 4.03
N PRO A 32 -0.07 5.96 3.01
CA PRO A 32 0.54 6.74 1.94
C PRO A 32 -0.45 7.69 1.27
N ALA A 33 -1.68 7.23 1.00
CA ALA A 33 -2.73 8.04 0.40
C ALA A 33 -3.13 9.24 1.27
N ASP A 34 -3.31 9.04 2.58
CA ASP A 34 -3.63 10.14 3.52
C ASP A 34 -2.48 11.15 3.60
N TYR A 35 -1.24 10.66 3.55
CA TYR A 35 -0.05 11.50 3.57
C TYR A 35 0.05 12.37 2.30
N GLU A 36 -0.14 11.79 1.12
CA GLU A 36 -0.12 12.50 -0.17
C GLU A 36 -1.27 13.51 -0.30
N ALA A 37 -2.48 13.14 0.15
CA ALA A 37 -3.63 14.03 0.16
C ALA A 37 -3.39 15.26 1.06
N ALA A 38 -2.81 15.05 2.25
CA ALA A 38 -2.45 16.14 3.15
C ALA A 38 -1.33 17.03 2.58
N ALA A 39 -0.37 16.46 1.85
CA ALA A 39 0.72 17.22 1.23
C ALA A 39 0.25 18.09 0.05
N THR A 40 -0.80 17.67 -0.67
CA THR A 40 -1.31 18.39 -1.85
C THR A 40 -2.31 19.50 -1.48
N ALA A 41 -2.89 19.44 -0.28
CA ALA A 41 -3.88 20.42 0.19
C ALA A 41 -3.26 21.68 0.83
N ALA A 42 -1.94 21.76 0.96
CA ALA A 42 -1.18 22.88 1.52
C ALA A 42 -0.55 23.74 0.42
#